data_AF-A0A1H8TM35-F1
#
_entry.id   AF-A0A1H8TM35-F1
#
_cell.length_a   1.000
_cell.length_b   1.000
_cell.length_c   1.000
_cell.angle_alpha   90.00
_cell.angle_beta   90.00
_cell.angle_gamma   90.00
#
_symmetry.space_group_name_H-M   'P 1'
#
loop_
_entity.id
_entity.type
_entity.pdbx_description
1 polymer ?
#
loop_
_entity_poly.entity_id
_entity_poly.type
_entity_poly.pdbx_seq_one_letter_code
_entity_poly.pdbx_strand_id
1 'polypeptide(L)'
;MNILKRNKHTINAFAFAILMISLLGCKGNNRPKATENQTQLTTKVSVNQTTDTTKDKQEIQKLIRNLLVWAEDGNKVPDLLPFVINRQDSIVIGFDLSKLQGIDDSLKTTNFFSSEFVNNYNQIIQTLARKMKDKEIKPFSTGEIPPFGFHTDTDPWCDCQDVPYDGENAFSIAANLVDVHIIELNKERGKMYWTWGSLPKNVSPDWRSFTYKFNVIKEGGKWKISYLEGFDIKRA
;
A
#
# COMPACT_ATOMS: atom_id res chain seq x y z
N MET A 1 24.44 -14.48 40.94
CA MET A 1 25.89 -14.45 40.70
C MET A 1 26.21 -15.30 39.48
N ASN A 2 26.24 -14.70 38.29
CA ASN A 2 27.27 -14.90 37.28
C ASN A 2 26.94 -14.05 36.05
N ILE A 3 27.89 -13.16 35.79
CA ILE A 3 27.91 -12.11 34.78
C ILE A 3 28.52 -12.73 33.52
N LEU A 4 27.85 -12.63 32.38
CA LEU A 4 28.49 -12.89 31.09
C LEU A 4 28.59 -11.60 30.27
N LYS A 5 29.82 -11.37 29.85
CA LYS A 5 30.42 -10.12 29.42
C LYS A 5 29.96 -9.71 28.02
N ARG A 6 29.68 -8.41 27.87
CA ARG A 6 29.70 -7.70 26.58
C ARG A 6 31.09 -7.77 25.97
N ASN A 7 31.20 -8.20 24.72
CA ASN A 7 32.38 -7.93 23.89
C ASN A 7 32.07 -6.79 22.92
N LYS A 8 32.87 -5.73 23.05
CA LYS A 8 32.97 -4.59 22.13
C LYS A 8 34.04 -4.93 21.09
N HIS A 9 33.73 -4.74 19.81
CA HIS A 9 34.72 -4.59 18.74
C HIS A 9 34.26 -3.41 17.87
N THR A 10 34.83 -2.23 18.11
CA THR A 10 35.94 -1.61 17.36
C THR A 10 35.50 -1.05 16.01
N ILE A 11 35.34 0.27 16.03
CA ILE A 11 35.12 1.21 14.94
C ILE A 11 36.37 1.22 14.05
N ASN A 12 36.22 0.96 12.76
CA ASN A 12 37.23 1.32 11.76
C ASN A 12 36.72 2.52 10.96
N ALA A 13 37.32 3.67 11.23
CA ALA A 13 37.22 4.87 10.42
C ALA A 13 38.09 4.69 9.17
N PHE A 14 37.51 4.82 7.98
CA PHE A 14 38.25 5.02 6.74
C PHE A 14 37.86 6.36 6.15
N ALA A 15 38.81 7.29 6.20
CA ALA A 15 38.79 8.58 5.56
C ALA A 15 39.41 8.46 4.16
N PHE A 16 38.72 8.92 3.12
CA PHE A 16 39.29 9.29 1.81
C PHE A 16 38.30 10.28 1.17
N ALA A 17 38.58 11.58 1.21
CA ALA A 17 39.41 12.37 0.27
C ALA A 17 38.53 13.07 -0.77
N ILE A 18 38.38 14.38 -0.56
CA ILE A 18 37.71 15.35 -1.43
C ILE A 18 38.62 15.63 -2.63
N LEU A 19 38.09 15.53 -3.86
CA LEU A 19 38.73 16.09 -5.05
C LEU A 19 37.76 17.06 -5.74
N MET A 20 37.96 18.34 -5.47
CA MET A 20 37.37 19.48 -6.17
C MET A 20 38.13 19.68 -7.49
N ILE A 21 37.43 19.57 -8.63
CA ILE A 21 37.94 20.06 -9.92
C ILE A 21 37.05 21.22 -10.34
N SER A 22 37.54 22.42 -10.06
CA SER A 22 37.04 23.68 -10.60
C SER A 22 37.67 23.90 -11.97
N LEU A 23 36.87 23.94 -13.04
CA LEU A 23 37.29 24.56 -14.30
C LEU A 23 36.40 25.77 -14.57
N LEU A 24 37.01 26.92 -14.37
CA LEU A 24 36.57 28.22 -14.85
C LEU A 24 36.74 28.30 -16.37
N GLY A 25 35.78 28.93 -17.03
CA GLY A 25 36.09 29.90 -18.08
C GLY A 25 35.51 29.62 -19.46
N CYS A 26 34.48 30.39 -19.82
CA CYS A 26 34.52 31.20 -21.04
C CYS A 26 33.75 32.51 -20.80
N LYS A 27 34.35 33.60 -21.28
CA LYS A 27 33.99 35.00 -21.11
C LYS A 27 33.95 35.65 -22.49
N GLY A 28 32.99 36.55 -22.71
CA GLY A 28 32.91 37.48 -23.86
C GLY A 28 31.63 37.29 -24.68
N ASN A 29 30.87 38.31 -25.12
CA ASN A 29 31.04 39.76 -25.08
C ASN A 29 29.67 40.45 -25.32
N ASN A 30 29.43 41.57 -24.63
CA ASN A 30 28.71 42.82 -24.99
C ASN A 30 27.38 42.84 -25.79
N ARG A 31 26.28 43.21 -25.06
CA ARG A 31 25.23 44.27 -25.27
C ARG A 31 24.57 44.48 -26.66
N PRO A 32 23.24 44.78 -26.74
CA PRO A 32 22.61 45.97 -26.12
C PRO A 32 21.23 45.78 -25.45
N LYS A 33 20.83 46.80 -24.68
CA LYS A 33 19.52 46.96 -24.00
C LYS A 33 18.38 47.19 -25.00
N ALA A 34 17.21 46.61 -24.73
CA ALA A 34 15.91 47.11 -25.19
C ALA A 34 14.81 46.86 -24.14
N THR A 35 14.20 47.98 -23.75
CA THR A 35 12.90 48.34 -23.16
C THR A 35 11.82 47.26 -22.94
N GLU A 36 11.37 47.20 -21.68
CA GLU A 36 9.97 47.21 -21.18
C GLU A 36 8.88 46.41 -21.92
N ASN A 37 8.39 45.34 -21.26
CA ASN A 37 6.96 45.15 -21.00
C ASN A 37 6.79 44.16 -19.85
N GLN A 38 6.50 44.68 -18.65
CA GLN A 38 5.96 43.90 -17.55
C GLN A 38 4.51 43.55 -17.88
N THR A 39 4.29 42.36 -18.43
CA THR A 39 2.96 41.73 -18.35
C THR A 39 2.92 40.94 -17.04
N GLN A 40 2.36 41.57 -16.01
CA GLN A 40 1.84 40.87 -14.84
C GLN A 40 0.81 39.83 -15.34
N LEU A 41 1.25 38.58 -15.45
CA LEU A 41 0.35 37.43 -15.38
C LEU A 41 -0.10 37.33 -13.92
N THR A 42 -1.16 38.05 -13.59
CA THR A 42 -1.99 37.77 -12.43
C THR A 42 -2.63 36.42 -12.66
N THR A 43 -1.89 35.36 -12.33
CA THR A 43 -2.48 34.04 -12.07
C THR A 43 -3.37 34.24 -10.86
N LYS A 44 -4.68 34.40 -11.11
CA LYS A 44 -5.71 34.20 -10.10
C LYS A 44 -5.53 32.77 -9.58
N VAL A 45 -4.81 32.64 -8.48
CA VAL A 45 -4.86 31.45 -7.64
C VAL A 45 -6.32 31.31 -7.22
N SER A 46 -6.98 30.32 -7.80
CA SER A 46 -8.32 29.93 -7.42
C SER A 46 -8.25 29.41 -5.98
N VAL A 47 -8.71 30.22 -5.03
CA VAL A 47 -8.80 29.90 -3.59
C VAL A 47 -9.96 28.92 -3.30
N ASN A 48 -10.19 27.94 -4.18
CA ASN A 48 -11.22 26.91 -4.02
C ASN A 48 -10.64 25.49 -3.85
N GLN A 49 -9.31 25.32 -3.88
CA GLN A 49 -8.68 23.98 -3.85
C GLN A 49 -8.43 23.43 -2.44
N THR A 50 -8.38 24.27 -1.41
CA THR A 50 -7.99 23.86 -0.05
C THR A 50 -9.12 23.24 0.78
N THR A 51 -10.36 23.69 0.61
CA THR A 51 -11.53 23.17 1.34
C THR A 51 -11.98 21.78 0.85
N ASP A 52 -11.93 21.55 -0.46
CA ASP A 52 -12.31 20.26 -1.07
C ASP A 52 -11.31 19.15 -0.71
N THR A 53 -10.01 19.46 -0.82
CA THR A 53 -8.91 18.52 -0.50
C THR A 53 -8.94 18.05 0.97
N THR A 54 -9.28 18.93 1.91
CA THR A 54 -9.35 18.56 3.34
C THR A 54 -10.51 17.61 3.62
N LYS A 55 -11.68 17.88 3.03
CA LYS A 55 -12.86 17.02 3.17
C LYS A 55 -12.63 15.65 2.50
N ASP A 56 -12.10 15.64 1.29
CA ASP A 56 -11.75 14.41 0.58
C ASP A 56 -10.73 13.59 1.40
N LYS A 57 -9.69 14.22 1.96
CA LYS A 57 -8.74 13.54 2.86
C LYS A 57 -9.44 12.84 4.02
N GLN A 58 -10.38 13.53 4.69
CA GLN A 58 -11.11 12.97 5.83
C GLN A 58 -12.01 11.81 5.43
N GLU A 59 -12.70 11.92 4.29
CA GLU A 59 -13.53 10.84 3.75
C GLU A 59 -12.68 9.61 3.43
N ILE A 60 -11.53 9.80 2.78
CA ILE A 60 -10.65 8.71 2.41
C ILE A 60 -9.95 8.08 3.62
N GLN A 61 -9.56 8.89 4.62
CA GLN A 61 -9.05 8.35 5.86
C GLN A 61 -10.10 7.48 6.55
N LYS A 62 -11.35 7.94 6.62
CA LYS A 62 -12.46 7.14 7.14
C LYS A 62 -12.66 5.85 6.34
N LEU A 63 -12.52 5.90 5.02
CA LEU A 63 -12.61 4.72 4.15
C LEU A 63 -11.58 3.63 4.52
N ILE A 64 -10.31 3.98 4.69
CA ILE A 64 -9.26 3.01 5.08
C ILE A 64 -9.47 2.48 6.49
N ARG A 65 -9.85 3.33 7.45
CA ARG A 65 -10.15 2.89 8.81
C ARG A 65 -11.30 1.90 8.84
N ASN A 66 -12.36 2.18 8.09
CA ASN A 66 -13.51 1.29 7.98
C ASN A 66 -13.17 -0.05 7.30
N LEU A 67 -12.31 -0.04 6.28
CA LEU A 67 -11.82 -1.27 5.65
C LEU A 67 -11.11 -2.15 6.67
N LEU A 68 -10.17 -1.60 7.44
CA LEU A 68 -9.38 -2.36 8.39
C LEU A 68 -10.26 -2.89 9.55
N VAL A 69 -11.18 -2.08 10.08
CA VAL A 69 -12.15 -2.57 11.08
C VAL A 69 -13.01 -3.70 10.52
N TRP A 70 -13.52 -3.56 9.29
CA TRP A 70 -14.31 -4.61 8.65
C TRP A 70 -13.53 -5.93 8.47
N ALA A 71 -12.24 -5.84 8.13
CA ALA A 71 -11.38 -7.01 7.98
C ALA A 71 -11.21 -7.77 9.31
N GLU A 72 -11.06 -7.05 10.42
CA GLU A 72 -10.86 -7.61 11.76
C GLU A 72 -12.14 -8.19 12.38
N ASP A 73 -13.30 -7.56 12.16
CA ASP A 73 -14.57 -7.93 12.79
C ASP A 73 -15.08 -9.35 12.41
N GLY A 74 -14.30 -10.12 11.64
CA GLY A 74 -14.62 -11.50 11.26
C GLY A 74 -15.85 -11.62 10.36
N ASN A 75 -16.40 -10.49 9.91
CA ASN A 75 -17.54 -10.41 9.00
C ASN A 75 -17.11 -10.78 7.58
N LYS A 76 -16.84 -12.09 7.41
CA LYS A 76 -16.61 -12.76 6.13
C LYS A 76 -15.62 -12.00 5.25
N VAL A 77 -14.35 -11.95 5.69
CA VAL A 77 -13.26 -11.80 4.73
C VAL A 77 -13.53 -12.84 3.62
N PRO A 78 -13.78 -12.42 2.37
CA PRO A 78 -13.98 -13.37 1.30
C PRO A 78 -12.74 -14.25 1.23
N ASP A 79 -12.92 -15.56 1.02
CA ASP A 79 -11.78 -16.42 0.71
C ASP A 79 -11.16 -15.93 -0.61
N LEU A 80 -10.16 -15.06 -0.50
CA LEU A 80 -9.53 -14.40 -1.64
C LEU A 80 -8.74 -15.38 -2.49
N LEU A 81 -8.44 -16.57 -1.97
CA LEU A 81 -7.73 -17.63 -2.67
C LEU A 81 -8.66 -18.85 -2.77
N PRO A 82 -9.60 -18.87 -3.74
CA PRO A 82 -10.58 -19.95 -3.87
C PRO A 82 -9.90 -21.24 -4.36
N PHE A 83 -9.12 -21.91 -3.51
CA PHE A 83 -8.32 -23.07 -3.88
C PHE A 83 -9.19 -24.29 -4.20
N VAL A 84 -8.73 -25.09 -5.16
CA VAL A 84 -9.18 -26.46 -5.36
C VAL A 84 -8.24 -27.37 -4.60
N ILE A 85 -8.78 -28.10 -3.62
CA ILE A 85 -8.02 -28.99 -2.74
C ILE A 85 -8.33 -30.44 -3.10
N ASN A 86 -7.28 -31.20 -3.43
CA ASN A 86 -7.35 -32.66 -3.42
C ASN A 86 -7.38 -33.12 -1.95
N ARG A 87 -8.52 -33.65 -1.51
CA ARG A 87 -8.76 -34.03 -0.11
C ARG A 87 -8.03 -35.29 0.33
N GLN A 88 -7.63 -36.16 -0.59
CA GLN A 88 -6.89 -37.38 -0.25
C GLN A 88 -5.50 -37.03 0.30
N ASP A 89 -4.84 -36.05 -0.32
CA ASP A 89 -3.45 -35.70 -0.03
C ASP A 89 -3.31 -34.33 0.64
N SER A 90 -4.41 -33.58 0.81
CA SER A 90 -4.43 -32.20 1.32
C SER A 90 -3.53 -31.26 0.51
N ILE A 91 -3.58 -31.42 -0.82
CA ILE A 91 -2.78 -30.66 -1.78
C ILE A 91 -3.68 -29.67 -2.53
N VAL A 92 -3.25 -28.42 -2.61
CA VAL A 92 -3.80 -27.40 -3.50
C VAL A 92 -3.37 -27.72 -4.93
N ILE A 93 -4.35 -27.93 -5.81
CA ILE A 93 -4.13 -28.32 -7.21
C ILE A 93 -4.59 -27.29 -8.22
N GLY A 94 -5.17 -26.17 -7.78
CA GLY A 94 -5.65 -25.11 -8.65
C GLY A 94 -6.51 -24.09 -7.93
N PHE A 95 -7.23 -23.28 -8.73
CA PHE A 95 -8.20 -22.29 -8.28
C PHE A 95 -9.58 -22.59 -8.88
N ASP A 96 -10.62 -22.46 -8.07
CA ASP A 96 -12.01 -22.59 -8.46
C ASP A 96 -12.52 -21.25 -8.98
N LEU A 97 -12.31 -21.02 -10.28
CA LEU A 97 -12.71 -19.78 -10.94
C LEU A 97 -14.23 -19.55 -10.92
N SER A 98 -15.04 -20.58 -10.66
CA SER A 98 -16.50 -20.42 -10.54
C SER A 98 -16.90 -19.61 -9.31
N LYS A 99 -16.03 -19.52 -8.29
CA LYS A 99 -16.27 -18.73 -7.07
C LYS A 99 -15.98 -17.24 -7.23
N LEU A 100 -15.29 -16.82 -8.29
CA LEU A 100 -14.89 -15.42 -8.46
C LEU A 100 -16.08 -14.45 -8.45
N GLN A 101 -17.20 -14.83 -9.09
CA GLN A 101 -18.40 -14.00 -9.08
C GLN A 101 -18.93 -13.73 -7.66
N GLY A 102 -18.92 -14.74 -6.79
CA GLY A 102 -19.37 -14.58 -5.40
C GLY A 102 -18.43 -13.71 -4.57
N ILE A 103 -17.13 -13.76 -4.85
CA ILE A 103 -16.13 -12.91 -4.21
C ILE A 103 -16.29 -11.46 -4.71
N ASP A 104 -16.45 -11.26 -6.01
CA ASP A 104 -16.72 -9.96 -6.62
C ASP A 104 -17.93 -9.28 -5.99
N ASP A 105 -19.04 -10.01 -5.87
CA ASP A 105 -20.28 -9.49 -5.30
C ASP A 105 -20.11 -9.15 -3.83
N SER A 106 -19.34 -9.95 -3.08
CA SER A 106 -18.97 -9.67 -1.70
C SER A 106 -18.15 -8.37 -1.58
N LEU A 107 -17.10 -8.23 -2.40
CA LEU A 107 -16.25 -7.03 -2.43
C LEU A 107 -17.05 -5.79 -2.80
N LYS A 108 -17.92 -5.87 -3.83
CA LYS A 108 -18.77 -4.76 -4.26
C LYS A 108 -19.77 -4.34 -3.17
N THR A 109 -20.33 -5.30 -2.43
CA THR A 109 -21.33 -5.03 -1.38
C THR A 109 -20.75 -4.23 -0.22
N THR A 110 -19.45 -4.34 0.06
CA THR A 110 -18.78 -3.52 1.10
C THR A 110 -18.80 -2.02 0.78
N ASN A 111 -18.94 -1.65 -0.50
CA ASN A 111 -18.75 -0.30 -1.02
C ASN A 111 -17.35 0.31 -0.80
N PHE A 112 -16.37 -0.46 -0.31
CA PHE A 112 -15.00 0.04 -0.16
C PHE A 112 -14.25 0.05 -1.48
N PHE A 113 -14.50 -0.96 -2.32
CA PHE A 113 -13.70 -1.22 -3.51
C PHE A 113 -14.38 -0.72 -4.78
N SER A 114 -13.57 -0.10 -5.63
CA SER A 114 -13.96 0.29 -6.98
C SER A 114 -14.03 -0.92 -7.91
N SER A 115 -14.65 -0.73 -9.08
CA SER A 115 -14.65 -1.76 -10.13
C SER A 115 -13.24 -2.07 -10.62
N GLU A 116 -12.34 -1.07 -10.63
CA GLU A 116 -10.93 -1.22 -10.99
C GLU A 116 -10.21 -2.20 -10.04
N PHE A 117 -10.44 -2.07 -8.73
CA PHE A 117 -9.85 -2.98 -7.74
C PHE A 117 -10.32 -4.43 -7.93
N VAL A 118 -11.64 -4.63 -8.08
CA VAL A 118 -12.22 -5.97 -8.26
C VAL A 118 -11.71 -6.62 -9.55
N ASN A 119 -11.60 -5.85 -10.64
CA ASN A 119 -11.03 -6.35 -11.90
C ASN A 119 -9.55 -6.73 -11.77
N ASN A 120 -8.77 -5.99 -10.99
CA ASN A 120 -7.37 -6.33 -10.72
C ASN A 120 -7.25 -7.62 -9.90
N TYR A 121 -8.05 -7.77 -8.84
CA TYR A 121 -8.13 -9.01 -8.07
C TYR A 121 -8.45 -10.22 -8.96
N ASN A 122 -9.46 -10.10 -9.83
CA ASN A 122 -9.81 -11.18 -10.77
C ASN A 122 -8.65 -11.56 -11.71
N GLN A 123 -7.90 -10.57 -12.20
CA GLN A 123 -6.73 -10.82 -13.04
C GLN A 123 -5.62 -11.55 -12.29
N ILE A 124 -5.43 -11.25 -11.00
CA ILE A 124 -4.48 -11.95 -10.13
C ILE A 124 -4.85 -13.44 -10.04
N ILE A 125 -6.10 -13.76 -9.69
CA ILE A 125 -6.53 -15.16 -9.53
C ILE A 125 -6.48 -15.93 -10.86
N GLN A 126 -6.91 -15.31 -11.96
CA GLN A 126 -6.82 -15.94 -13.28
C GLN A 126 -5.37 -16.19 -13.71
N THR A 127 -4.45 -15.27 -13.36
CA THR A 127 -3.01 -15.44 -13.63
C THR A 127 -2.43 -16.60 -12.83
N LEU A 128 -2.72 -16.67 -11.54
CA LEU A 128 -2.28 -17.78 -10.67
C LEU A 128 -2.85 -19.12 -11.16
N ALA A 129 -4.13 -19.17 -11.53
CA ALA A 129 -4.77 -20.37 -12.06
C ALA A 129 -4.10 -20.85 -13.35
N ARG A 130 -3.79 -19.93 -14.27
CA ARG A 130 -3.05 -20.24 -15.51
C ARG A 130 -1.65 -20.76 -15.21
N LYS A 131 -0.90 -20.11 -14.33
CA LYS A 131 0.44 -20.56 -13.93
C LYS A 131 0.46 -21.94 -13.29
N MET A 132 -0.55 -22.29 -12.49
CA MET A 132 -0.70 -23.67 -11.97
C MET A 132 -1.00 -24.67 -13.08
N LYS A 133 -1.91 -24.32 -14.01
CA LYS A 133 -2.24 -25.17 -15.16
C LYS A 133 -1.03 -25.41 -16.07
N ASP A 134 -0.23 -24.37 -16.30
CA ASP A 134 0.98 -24.39 -17.13
C ASP A 134 2.19 -24.98 -16.37
N LYS A 135 2.00 -25.41 -15.12
CA LYS A 135 3.02 -26.00 -14.22
C LYS A 135 4.17 -25.07 -13.87
N GLU A 136 4.01 -23.77 -14.06
CA GLU A 136 4.92 -22.74 -13.54
C GLU A 136 4.85 -22.68 -12.01
N ILE A 137 3.67 -22.90 -11.45
CA ILE A 137 3.44 -23.09 -10.02
C ILE A 137 3.15 -24.57 -9.76
N LYS A 138 3.93 -25.19 -8.87
CA LYS A 138 3.71 -26.60 -8.48
C LYS A 138 2.56 -26.70 -7.47
N PRO A 139 1.84 -27.84 -7.43
CA PRO A 139 0.95 -28.16 -6.32
C PRO A 139 1.69 -28.09 -4.97
N PHE A 140 1.00 -27.65 -3.93
CA PHE A 140 1.55 -27.43 -2.59
C PHE A 140 0.56 -27.86 -1.52
N SER A 141 1.02 -28.12 -0.30
CA SER A 141 0.16 -28.61 0.79
C SER A 141 -0.70 -27.47 1.36
N THR A 142 -1.92 -27.75 1.83
CA THR A 142 -2.85 -26.72 2.36
C THR A 142 -2.37 -26.02 3.65
N GLY A 143 -1.26 -26.46 4.25
CA GLY A 143 -0.62 -25.83 5.41
C GLY A 143 0.72 -25.15 5.09
N GLU A 144 1.14 -25.16 3.83
CA GLU A 144 2.36 -24.48 3.39
C GLU A 144 2.06 -23.08 2.89
N ILE A 145 3.03 -22.18 3.06
CA ILE A 145 3.02 -20.86 2.41
C ILE A 145 2.94 -21.10 0.90
N PRO A 146 1.94 -20.53 0.19
CA PRO A 146 1.82 -20.72 -1.24
C PRO A 146 3.09 -20.27 -1.98
N PRO A 147 3.52 -20.97 -3.05
CA PRO A 147 4.75 -20.68 -3.78
C PRO A 147 4.58 -19.51 -4.78
N PHE A 148 3.94 -18.42 -4.34
CA PHE A 148 3.75 -17.16 -5.07
C PHE A 148 3.81 -15.99 -4.08
N GLY A 149 3.69 -14.74 -4.52
CA GLY A 149 3.86 -13.57 -3.64
C GLY A 149 2.54 -12.94 -3.14
N PHE A 150 1.42 -13.34 -3.70
CA PHE A 150 0.11 -12.78 -3.37
C PHE A 150 -0.50 -13.47 -2.14
N HIS A 151 -0.64 -12.75 -1.02
CA HIS A 151 -1.32 -13.18 0.21
C HIS A 151 -0.78 -14.49 0.80
N THR A 152 0.52 -14.58 1.01
CA THR A 152 1.17 -15.84 1.38
C THR A 152 1.51 -15.98 2.86
N ASP A 153 1.67 -14.86 3.57
CA ASP A 153 2.05 -14.83 4.99
C ASP A 153 1.70 -13.50 5.68
N THR A 154 0.78 -12.73 5.11
CA THR A 154 0.36 -11.41 5.60
C THR A 154 -1.17 -11.27 5.54
N ASP A 155 -1.73 -10.39 6.37
CA ASP A 155 -3.12 -9.96 6.19
C ASP A 155 -3.23 -9.21 4.86
N PRO A 156 -4.17 -9.58 3.98
CA PRO A 156 -4.23 -9.05 2.62
C PRO A 156 -4.62 -7.57 2.55
N TRP A 157 -5.30 -7.04 3.56
CA TRP A 157 -5.87 -5.70 3.55
C TRP A 157 -4.87 -4.64 4.00
N CYS A 158 -3.86 -5.04 4.77
CA CYS A 158 -2.76 -4.18 5.18
C CYS A 158 -1.37 -4.64 4.69
N ASP A 159 -1.25 -5.81 4.05
CA ASP A 159 0.03 -6.49 3.77
C ASP A 159 0.93 -6.52 5.03
N CYS A 160 0.32 -6.83 6.19
CA CYS A 160 0.95 -6.76 7.50
C CYS A 160 0.80 -8.06 8.30
N GLN A 161 1.79 -8.40 9.12
CA GLN A 161 1.77 -9.58 10.00
C GLN A 161 1.37 -9.24 11.44
N ASP A 162 1.60 -8.00 11.85
CA ASP A 162 1.43 -7.53 13.22
C ASP A 162 1.06 -6.03 13.21
N VAL A 163 0.65 -5.51 14.35
CA VAL A 163 0.31 -4.10 14.58
C VAL A 163 1.14 -3.51 15.73
N PRO A 164 1.43 -2.19 15.75
CA PRO A 164 2.29 -1.60 16.77
C PRO A 164 1.63 -1.36 18.14
N TYR A 165 0.54 -2.06 18.45
CA TYR A 165 -0.25 -1.85 19.67
C TYR A 165 -0.50 -3.18 20.38
N ASP A 166 -0.49 -3.13 21.70
CA ASP A 166 -0.76 -4.29 22.55
C ASP A 166 -2.17 -4.20 23.17
N GLY A 167 -2.75 -5.36 23.53
CA GLY A 167 -3.98 -5.46 24.31
C GLY A 167 -5.19 -6.01 23.56
N GLU A 168 -6.31 -6.16 24.27
CA GLU A 168 -7.58 -6.55 23.67
C GLU A 168 -8.02 -5.50 22.63
N ASN A 169 -8.42 -5.96 21.44
CA ASN A 169 -8.79 -5.10 20.30
C ASN A 169 -7.64 -4.21 19.78
N ALA A 170 -6.38 -4.62 19.98
CA ALA A 170 -5.20 -3.91 19.47
C ALA A 170 -5.35 -3.51 18.00
N PHE A 171 -5.89 -4.42 17.17
CA PHE A 171 -6.12 -4.15 15.76
C PHE A 171 -7.21 -3.09 15.53
N SER A 172 -8.37 -3.17 16.20
CA SER A 172 -9.42 -2.15 16.08
C SER A 172 -8.93 -0.77 16.53
N ILE A 173 -8.08 -0.72 17.57
CA ILE A 173 -7.41 0.52 17.99
C ILE A 173 -6.48 1.01 16.89
N ALA A 174 -5.60 0.14 16.38
CA ALA A 174 -4.67 0.43 15.30
C ALA A 174 -5.37 1.00 14.06
N ALA A 175 -6.44 0.31 13.63
CA ALA A 175 -7.28 0.69 12.51
C ALA A 175 -7.85 2.10 12.69
N ASN A 176 -8.33 2.46 13.88
CA ASN A 176 -8.88 3.79 14.16
C ASN A 176 -7.83 4.90 14.22
N LEU A 177 -6.55 4.56 14.36
CA LEU A 177 -5.44 5.50 14.48
C LEU A 177 -4.70 5.75 13.16
N VAL A 178 -5.01 5.02 12.08
CA VAL A 178 -4.41 5.22 10.76
C VAL A 178 -4.46 6.69 10.34
N ASP A 179 -3.29 7.22 9.94
CA ASP A 179 -3.15 8.55 9.33
C ASP A 179 -2.88 8.40 7.84
N VAL A 180 -3.66 9.11 7.01
CA VAL A 180 -3.51 9.09 5.55
C VAL A 180 -2.67 10.28 5.10
N HIS A 181 -1.75 10.04 4.18
CA HIS A 181 -0.90 11.04 3.58
C HIS A 181 -1.14 11.11 2.07
N ILE A 182 -1.42 12.31 1.57
CA ILE A 182 -1.68 12.54 0.16
C ILE A 182 -0.35 12.64 -0.58
N ILE A 183 -0.17 11.81 -1.62
CA ILE A 183 0.91 11.96 -2.61
C ILE A 183 0.37 12.82 -3.76
N GLU A 184 -0.76 12.40 -4.33
CA GLU A 184 -1.47 13.09 -5.41
C GLU A 184 -2.98 13.00 -5.14
N LEU A 185 -3.73 14.09 -5.31
CA LEU A 185 -5.19 14.07 -5.22
C LEU A 185 -5.79 15.10 -6.17
N ASN A 186 -6.75 14.67 -6.96
CA ASN A 186 -7.62 15.52 -7.76
C ASN A 186 -9.09 15.16 -7.52
N LYS A 187 -10.01 15.72 -8.30
CA LYS A 187 -11.45 15.53 -8.09
C LYS A 187 -11.95 14.09 -8.31
N GLU A 188 -11.20 13.28 -9.04
CA GLU A 188 -11.59 11.94 -9.50
C GLU A 188 -10.71 10.81 -8.97
N ARG A 189 -9.42 11.08 -8.72
CA ARG A 189 -8.43 10.08 -8.34
C ARG A 189 -7.46 10.60 -7.29
N GLY A 190 -6.91 9.68 -6.50
CA GLY A 190 -5.83 9.96 -5.57
C GLY A 190 -4.84 8.81 -5.46
N LYS A 191 -3.60 9.16 -5.13
CA LYS A 191 -2.54 8.24 -4.70
C LYS A 191 -2.10 8.66 -3.31
N MET A 192 -2.05 7.71 -2.40
CA MET A 192 -1.76 7.96 -1.00
C MET A 192 -0.91 6.85 -0.42
N TYR A 193 -0.41 7.11 0.79
CA TYR A 193 -0.01 6.07 1.70
C TYR A 193 -0.64 6.33 3.06
N TRP A 194 -0.68 5.31 3.91
CA TRP A 194 -1.06 5.48 5.30
C TRP A 194 0.00 4.92 6.24
N THR A 195 -0.02 5.39 7.49
CA THR A 195 0.85 4.94 8.59
C THR A 195 0.02 4.63 9.82
N TRP A 196 0.54 3.78 10.70
CA TRP A 196 0.01 3.61 12.06
C TRP A 196 0.20 4.91 12.87
N GLY A 197 -0.89 5.53 13.33
CA GLY A 197 -0.86 6.81 14.05
C GLY A 197 -0.79 6.65 15.57
N SER A 198 -0.38 7.70 16.30
CA SER A 198 -0.33 7.65 17.77
C SER A 198 0.46 6.45 18.35
N LEU A 199 1.58 6.11 17.73
CA LEU A 199 2.44 4.99 18.11
C LEU A 199 2.84 5.03 19.61
N PRO A 200 2.80 3.89 20.33
CA PRO A 200 3.26 3.82 21.71
C PRO A 200 4.71 4.25 21.87
N LYS A 201 5.06 4.86 23.03
CA LYS A 201 6.42 5.38 23.28
C LYS A 201 7.48 4.28 23.30
N ASN A 202 7.11 3.07 23.68
CA ASN A 202 7.96 1.89 23.82
C ASN A 202 8.02 1.00 22.57
N VAL A 203 7.28 1.34 21.50
CA VAL A 203 7.29 0.54 20.26
C VAL A 203 8.59 0.75 19.50
N SER A 204 9.05 -0.28 18.76
CA SER A 204 10.25 -0.21 17.91
C SER A 204 10.22 1.06 17.03
N PRO A 205 11.34 1.78 16.88
CA PRO A 205 11.45 2.90 15.96
C PRO A 205 11.02 2.57 14.53
N ASP A 206 11.21 1.32 14.09
CA ASP A 206 10.92 0.86 12.74
C ASP A 206 9.45 1.05 12.36
N TRP A 207 8.53 0.97 13.33
CA TRP A 207 7.10 1.23 13.13
C TRP A 207 6.78 2.62 12.56
N ARG A 208 7.68 3.59 12.73
CA ARG A 208 7.53 4.94 12.14
C ARG A 208 7.88 4.99 10.65
N SER A 209 8.55 3.97 10.14
CA SER A 209 8.99 3.88 8.74
C SER A 209 8.06 3.03 7.87
N PHE A 210 7.18 2.23 8.47
CA PHE A 210 6.19 1.47 7.73
C PHE A 210 5.13 2.40 7.14
N THR A 211 4.97 2.28 5.83
CA THR A 211 3.96 3.00 5.05
C THR A 211 3.31 2.02 4.11
N TYR A 212 2.01 2.17 3.90
CA TYR A 212 1.23 1.26 3.07
C TYR A 212 0.56 2.05 1.96
N LYS A 213 0.88 1.73 0.71
CA LYS A 213 0.41 2.48 -0.45
C LYS A 213 -0.98 2.04 -0.87
N PHE A 214 -1.78 3.00 -1.31
CA PHE A 214 -3.08 2.74 -1.89
C PHE A 214 -3.51 3.86 -2.84
N ASN A 215 -4.42 3.52 -3.75
CA ASN A 215 -5.03 4.49 -4.64
C ASN A 215 -6.54 4.52 -4.44
N VAL A 216 -7.15 5.66 -4.75
CA VAL A 216 -8.60 5.82 -4.77
C VAL A 216 -9.09 6.40 -6.07
N ILE A 217 -10.35 6.11 -6.37
CA ILE A 217 -11.11 6.68 -7.48
C ILE A 217 -12.52 7.02 -6.98
N LYS A 218 -13.10 8.10 -7.52
CA LYS A 218 -14.47 8.52 -7.21
C LYS A 218 -15.44 7.81 -8.17
N GLU A 219 -16.28 6.92 -7.65
CA GLU A 219 -17.35 6.23 -8.39
C GLU A 219 -18.71 6.62 -7.82
N GLY A 220 -19.63 7.13 -8.65
CA GLY A 220 -20.95 7.56 -8.17
C GLY A 220 -20.87 8.66 -7.11
N GLY A 221 -19.84 9.51 -7.17
CA GLY A 221 -19.62 10.60 -6.22
C GLY A 221 -18.99 10.21 -4.88
N LYS A 222 -18.63 8.93 -4.68
CA LYS A 222 -17.99 8.43 -3.44
C LYS A 222 -16.57 7.96 -3.71
N TRP A 223 -15.66 8.23 -2.78
CA TRP A 223 -14.32 7.65 -2.86
C TRP A 223 -14.35 6.15 -2.62
N LYS A 224 -13.61 5.42 -3.46
CA LYS A 224 -13.42 3.98 -3.36
C LYS A 224 -11.97 3.62 -3.62
N ILE A 225 -11.52 2.52 -3.02
CA ILE A 225 -10.18 1.98 -3.19
C ILE A 225 -10.06 1.37 -4.58
N SER A 226 -9.08 1.83 -5.36
CA SER A 226 -8.74 1.27 -6.68
C SER A 226 -7.50 0.39 -6.65
N TYR A 227 -6.68 0.50 -5.60
CA TYR A 227 -5.49 -0.30 -5.42
C TYR A 227 -5.10 -0.33 -3.94
N LEU A 228 -4.60 -1.48 -3.48
CA LEU A 228 -3.90 -1.66 -2.21
C LEU A 228 -2.56 -2.33 -2.50
N GLU A 229 -1.51 -1.89 -1.80
CA GLU A 229 -0.25 -2.63 -1.73
C GLU A 229 -0.53 -4.07 -1.26
N GLY A 230 0.14 -5.05 -1.89
CA GLY A 230 -0.19 -6.47 -1.74
C GLY A 230 -1.02 -7.02 -2.90
N PHE A 231 -1.96 -6.24 -3.45
CA PHE A 231 -2.76 -6.62 -4.63
C PHE A 231 -2.04 -6.29 -5.95
N ASP A 232 -0.77 -6.69 -6.06
CA ASP A 232 0.03 -6.47 -7.27
C ASP A 232 -0.06 -7.66 -8.23
N ILE A 233 -0.45 -7.45 -9.49
CA ILE A 233 -0.45 -8.50 -10.51
C ILE A 233 0.92 -9.17 -10.72
N LYS A 234 2.02 -8.48 -10.41
CA LYS A 234 3.39 -9.02 -10.48
C LYS A 234 3.70 -10.05 -9.37
N ARG A 235 2.89 -10.07 -8.30
CA ARG A 235 2.99 -11.03 -7.18
C ARG A 235 2.16 -12.30 -7.46
N ALA A 236 1.30 -12.26 -8.49
CA ALA A 236 0.64 -13.44 -9.07
C ALA A 236 1.67 -14.34 -9.77
#